data_AF-A0AAE4DQF9-F1
#
_entry.id   AF-A0AAE4DQF9-F1
#
_cell.length_a   1.000
_cell.length_b   1.000
_cell.length_c   1.000
_cell.angle_alpha   90.00
_cell.angle_beta   90.00
_cell.angle_gamma   90.00
#
_symmetry.space_group_name_H-M   'P 1'
#
loop_
_entity.id
_entity.type
_entity.pdbx_description
1 polymer ?
#
loop_
_entity_poly.entity_id
_entity_poly.type
_entity_poly.pdbx_seq_one_letter_code
_entity_poly.pdbx_strand_id
1 'polypeptide(L)'
;MTKRSDIIDNSDRYITRDTPKGLVYTDNLGWIDLGHANPTGAERLWQQMVMPYGGDDTWFEVNYHQSMSTNVFATGITTGIYRRFLVRRGLSEHLLQGVALSIFMGTSHQFESLQNLWPYIVLTDSGYSAEDLVSNLLGFCQAVNYADYTSYLHICPKEKAYRIWDHYGPVGEYKNKSVLPLIFPDPLEKTGNLKPYSGTLPIFMSSIKPVASPEYVRELSL
;
A
#
# COMPACT_ATOMS: atom_id res chain seq x y z
N MET A 1 10.14 10.94 -4.52
CA MET A 1 11.36 10.21 -4.10
C MET A 1 11.68 10.63 -2.69
N THR A 2 11.63 9.67 -1.78
CA THR A 2 11.97 9.79 -0.36
C THR A 2 13.45 10.12 -0.19
N LYS A 3 13.76 10.91 0.84
CA LYS A 3 15.11 11.39 1.15
C LYS A 3 15.46 11.03 2.58
N ARG A 4 16.76 11.01 2.86
CA ARG A 4 17.29 10.83 4.23
C ARG A 4 16.69 11.83 5.23
N SER A 5 16.44 13.06 4.78
CA SER A 5 15.84 14.13 5.58
C SER A 5 14.38 13.87 5.95
N ASP A 6 13.71 12.94 5.25
CA ASP A 6 12.32 12.57 5.53
C ASP A 6 12.24 11.53 6.65
N ILE A 7 13.37 10.97 7.09
CA ILE A 7 13.44 10.08 8.25
C ILE A 7 13.09 10.86 9.51
N ILE A 8 11.95 10.52 10.10
CA ILE A 8 11.47 11.14 11.33
C ILE A 8 11.60 10.20 12.52
N ASP A 9 11.72 10.80 13.71
CA ASP A 9 11.63 10.06 14.95
C ASP A 9 10.16 10.02 15.35
N ASN A 10 9.55 8.85 15.26
CA ASN A 10 8.15 8.64 15.60
C ASN A 10 8.00 7.47 16.58
N SER A 11 9.04 7.14 17.34
CA SER A 11 9.01 6.08 18.35
C SER A 11 7.85 6.23 19.36
N ASP A 12 7.33 7.45 19.54
CA ASP A 12 6.18 7.78 20.39
C ASP A 12 4.93 8.29 19.64
N ARG A 13 4.92 8.30 18.29
CA ARG A 13 3.80 8.87 17.50
C ARG A 13 3.11 7.82 16.64
N TYR A 14 1.79 7.76 16.79
CA TYR A 14 0.89 6.99 15.93
C TYR A 14 1.06 7.39 14.45
N ILE A 15 1.21 6.41 13.54
CA ILE A 15 1.10 6.64 12.09
C ILE A 15 -0.37 6.95 11.81
N THR A 16 -0.69 8.23 11.94
CA THR A 16 -2.05 8.75 11.85
C THR A 16 -2.23 9.55 10.59
N ARG A 17 -3.50 9.81 10.28
CA ARG A 17 -3.99 10.68 9.20
C ARG A 17 -3.33 12.07 9.24
N ASP A 18 -2.95 12.52 10.43
CA ASP A 18 -2.32 13.81 10.69
C ASP A 18 -0.80 13.84 10.43
N THR A 19 -0.22 12.71 10.02
CA THR A 19 1.18 12.61 9.60
C THR A 19 1.25 12.48 8.08
N PRO A 20 1.12 13.58 7.32
CA PRO A 20 0.95 13.54 5.87
C PRO A 20 2.20 13.14 5.10
N LYS A 21 3.36 13.09 5.76
CA LYS A 21 4.66 12.81 5.15
C LYS A 21 5.67 12.33 6.17
N GLY A 22 6.68 11.62 5.70
CA GLY A 22 7.79 11.13 6.49
C GLY A 22 8.15 9.71 6.10
N LEU A 23 9.29 9.26 6.58
CA LEU A 23 9.82 7.94 6.35
C LEU A 23 10.20 7.34 7.70
N VAL A 24 9.80 6.10 7.94
CA VAL A 24 10.20 5.33 9.14
C VAL A 24 10.70 3.97 8.72
N TYR A 25 11.54 3.37 9.57
CA TYR A 25 11.98 2.00 9.41
C TYR A 25 11.33 1.11 10.47
N THR A 26 10.94 -0.09 10.06
CA THR A 26 10.27 -1.10 10.89
C THR A 26 10.98 -2.43 10.74
N ASP A 27 11.08 -3.19 11.83
CA ASP A 27 11.75 -4.50 11.77
C ASP A 27 10.92 -5.57 11.04
N ASN A 28 9.60 -5.38 10.92
CA ASN A 28 8.70 -6.36 10.30
C ASN A 28 8.21 -5.97 8.90
N LEU A 29 8.23 -4.68 8.52
CA LEU A 29 7.80 -4.23 7.19
C LEU A 29 8.90 -3.50 6.39
N GLY A 30 10.06 -3.23 6.98
CA GLY A 30 11.12 -2.45 6.34
C GLY A 30 10.80 -0.96 6.33
N TRP A 31 11.09 -0.28 5.23
CA TRP A 31 10.79 1.14 5.07
C TRP A 31 9.28 1.37 4.85
N ILE A 32 8.73 2.39 5.51
CA ILE A 32 7.34 2.83 5.35
C ILE A 32 7.33 4.33 5.06
N ASP A 33 6.78 4.70 3.91
CA ASP A 33 6.46 6.09 3.55
C ASP A 33 5.08 6.45 4.13
N LEU A 34 5.04 7.49 4.95
CA LEU A 34 3.83 7.89 5.68
C LEU A 34 2.80 8.61 4.79
N GLY A 35 3.24 9.17 3.66
CA GLY A 35 2.35 9.70 2.64
C GLY A 35 1.61 8.58 1.90
N HIS A 36 2.31 7.50 1.56
CA HIS A 36 1.72 6.29 0.98
C HIS A 36 0.87 5.50 1.98
N ALA A 37 1.28 5.45 3.25
CA ALA A 37 0.50 4.82 4.31
C ALA A 37 -0.73 5.62 4.76
N ASN A 38 -0.97 6.79 4.15
CA ASN A 38 -2.14 7.60 4.45
C ASN A 38 -3.43 6.90 3.96
N PRO A 39 -4.41 6.63 4.85
CA PRO A 39 -5.59 5.86 4.52
C PRO A 39 -6.60 6.60 3.62
N THR A 40 -6.48 7.92 3.46
CA THR A 40 -7.53 8.78 2.85
C THR A 40 -7.99 8.29 1.47
N GLY A 41 -7.06 7.84 0.62
CA GLY A 41 -7.40 7.32 -0.70
C GLY A 41 -8.24 6.03 -0.63
N ALA A 42 -7.82 5.10 0.20
CA ALA A 42 -8.51 3.84 0.44
C ALA A 42 -9.86 4.05 1.16
N GLU A 43 -9.97 5.03 2.05
CA GLU A 43 -11.22 5.35 2.75
C GLU A 43 -12.30 5.86 1.80
N ARG A 44 -11.94 6.70 0.83
CA ARG A 44 -12.89 7.15 -0.21
C ARG A 44 -13.40 6.00 -1.06
N LEU A 45 -12.55 5.03 -1.35
CA LEU A 45 -12.95 3.80 -2.03
C LEU A 45 -13.87 2.97 -1.13
N TRP A 46 -13.48 2.77 0.13
CA TRP A 46 -14.22 1.97 1.09
C TRP A 46 -15.61 2.54 1.41
N GLN A 47 -15.72 3.87 1.53
CA GLN A 47 -17.00 4.55 1.71
C GLN A 47 -17.99 4.26 0.58
N GLN A 48 -17.53 4.19 -0.68
CA GLN A 48 -18.38 3.79 -1.81
C GLN A 48 -18.83 2.33 -1.73
N MET A 49 -18.07 1.45 -1.08
CA MET A 49 -18.44 0.05 -0.86
C MET A 49 -19.52 -0.11 0.21
N VAL A 50 -19.39 0.61 1.33
CA VAL A 50 -20.30 0.49 2.47
C VAL A 50 -21.55 1.39 2.36
N MET A 51 -21.47 2.46 1.57
CA MET A 51 -22.58 3.36 1.25
C MET A 51 -22.78 3.45 -0.27
N PRO A 52 -23.24 2.35 -0.90
CA PRO A 52 -23.30 2.25 -2.37
C PRO A 52 -24.32 3.21 -2.96
N TYR A 53 -23.92 3.91 -4.02
CA TYR A 53 -24.78 4.83 -4.78
C TYR A 53 -24.76 4.48 -6.28
N GLY A 54 -25.85 4.80 -6.98
CA GLY A 54 -25.99 4.50 -8.41
C GLY A 54 -26.19 3.01 -8.72
N GLY A 55 -26.24 2.68 -10.01
CA GLY A 55 -26.50 1.32 -10.50
C GLY A 55 -27.98 0.89 -10.42
N ASP A 56 -28.20 -0.41 -10.32
CA ASP A 56 -29.51 -1.08 -10.30
C ASP A 56 -29.68 -1.97 -9.06
N ASP A 57 -30.69 -2.84 -9.04
CA ASP A 57 -30.97 -3.74 -7.91
C ASP A 57 -29.90 -4.82 -7.68
N THR A 58 -29.00 -5.02 -8.65
CA THR A 58 -27.95 -6.05 -8.64
C THR A 58 -26.54 -5.50 -8.52
N TRP A 59 -26.29 -4.29 -9.03
CA TRP A 59 -24.97 -3.66 -9.07
C TRP A 59 -25.02 -2.22 -8.57
N PHE A 60 -23.91 -1.74 -8.00
CA PHE A 60 -23.68 -0.33 -7.72
C PHE A 60 -22.38 0.14 -8.37
N GLU A 61 -22.29 1.44 -8.63
CA GLU A 61 -21.10 2.02 -9.26
C GLU A 61 -20.06 2.41 -8.22
N VAL A 62 -18.79 2.14 -8.54
CA VAL A 62 -17.64 2.59 -7.78
C VAL A 62 -16.68 3.30 -8.72
N ASN A 63 -16.29 4.52 -8.34
CA ASN A 63 -15.34 5.32 -9.09
C ASN A 63 -14.05 5.44 -8.28
N TYR A 64 -12.93 5.01 -8.87
CA TYR A 64 -11.63 5.10 -8.24
C TYR A 64 -10.72 6.00 -9.06
N HIS A 65 -10.10 6.96 -8.38
CA HIS A 65 -9.16 7.89 -8.98
C HIS A 65 -7.84 7.82 -8.22
N GLN A 66 -6.79 7.41 -8.92
CA GLN A 66 -5.43 7.43 -8.41
C GLN A 66 -4.62 8.43 -9.21
N SER A 67 -4.15 9.48 -8.54
CA SER A 67 -3.15 10.40 -9.11
C SER A 67 -1.77 9.85 -8.84
N MET A 68 -1.02 9.50 -9.89
CA MET A 68 0.42 9.30 -9.79
C MET A 68 1.12 10.63 -10.05
N SER A 69 1.93 11.07 -9.09
CA SER A 69 2.92 12.12 -9.33
C SER A 69 4.23 11.44 -9.73
N THR A 70 4.59 11.52 -11.01
CA THR A 70 5.90 11.07 -11.47
C THR A 70 6.79 12.30 -11.66
N ASN A 71 7.97 12.29 -11.01
CA ASN A 71 8.98 13.32 -11.24
C ASN A 71 9.82 12.89 -12.44
N VAL A 72 9.54 13.47 -13.60
CA VAL A 72 10.34 13.26 -14.81
C VAL A 72 11.07 14.58 -15.09
N PHE A 73 12.41 14.55 -15.01
CA PHE A 73 13.29 15.72 -15.21
C PHE A 73 12.97 16.95 -14.32
N ALA A 74 12.78 16.75 -13.01
CA ALA A 74 12.45 17.83 -12.05
C ALA A 74 11.15 18.60 -12.33
N THR A 75 10.33 18.12 -13.25
CA THR A 75 8.96 18.56 -13.50
C THR A 75 8.02 17.49 -12.95
N GLY A 76 7.15 17.85 -12.01
CA GLY A 76 6.14 16.94 -11.50
C GLY A 76 5.01 16.81 -12.51
N ILE A 77 4.90 15.68 -13.18
CA ILE A 77 3.73 15.35 -14.01
C ILE A 77 2.78 14.57 -13.11
N THR A 78 1.58 15.11 -12.91
CA THR A 78 0.51 14.39 -12.20
C THR A 78 -0.41 13.76 -13.23
N THR A 79 -0.25 12.46 -13.44
CA THR A 79 -1.15 11.68 -14.31
C THR A 79 -2.19 11.01 -13.43
N GLY A 80 -3.45 11.38 -13.61
CA GLY A 80 -4.58 10.73 -12.93
C GLY A 80 -5.10 9.57 -13.76
N ILE A 81 -5.19 8.38 -13.16
CA ILE A 81 -5.95 7.27 -13.72
C ILE A 81 -7.31 7.26 -13.04
N TYR A 82 -8.35 7.41 -13.84
CA TYR A 82 -9.75 7.31 -13.42
C TYR A 82 -10.33 6.01 -13.95
N ARG A 83 -10.87 5.17 -13.05
CA ARG A 83 -11.49 3.88 -13.42
C ARG A 83 -12.88 3.77 -12.77
N ARG A 84 -13.79 3.12 -13.48
CA ARG A 84 -15.18 2.90 -13.05
C ARG A 84 -15.44 1.40 -12.95
N PHE A 85 -16.17 1.01 -11.92
CA PHE A 85 -16.48 -0.38 -11.63
C PHE A 85 -17.96 -0.54 -11.32
N LEU A 86 -18.50 -1.70 -11.65
CA LEU A 86 -19.74 -2.23 -11.09
C LEU A 86 -19.38 -3.24 -10.02
N VAL A 87 -19.92 -3.07 -8.82
CA VAL A 87 -19.76 -4.02 -7.71
C VAL A 87 -21.12 -4.61 -7.35
N ARG A 88 -21.15 -5.93 -7.13
CA ARG A 88 -22.39 -6.64 -6.87
C ARG A 88 -22.96 -6.25 -5.49
N ARG A 89 -24.27 -6.05 -5.42
CA ARG A 89 -24.99 -5.81 -4.16
C ARG A 89 -25.11 -7.08 -3.33
N GLY A 90 -25.23 -6.93 -2.01
CA GLY A 90 -25.46 -8.03 -1.08
C GLY A 90 -24.22 -8.87 -0.73
N LEU A 91 -23.01 -8.40 -1.09
CA LEU A 91 -21.77 -9.04 -0.67
C LEU A 91 -21.54 -8.83 0.84
N SER A 92 -20.99 -9.85 1.51
CA SER A 92 -20.50 -9.72 2.88
C SER A 92 -19.38 -8.69 2.96
N GLU A 93 -19.19 -8.04 4.11
CA GLU A 93 -18.12 -7.06 4.34
C GLU A 93 -16.73 -7.59 3.94
N HIS A 94 -16.39 -8.83 4.32
CA HIS A 94 -15.11 -9.46 3.95
C HIS A 94 -14.90 -9.54 2.42
N LEU A 95 -15.95 -9.87 1.66
CA LEU A 95 -15.88 -9.87 0.19
C LEU A 95 -15.77 -8.45 -0.37
N LEU A 96 -16.48 -7.48 0.20
CA LEU A 96 -16.34 -6.08 -0.18
C LEU A 96 -14.92 -5.56 0.06
N GLN A 97 -14.31 -5.90 1.20
CA GLN A 97 -12.92 -5.54 1.50
C GLN A 97 -11.95 -6.15 0.47
N GLY A 98 -12.16 -7.42 0.11
CA GLY A 98 -11.36 -8.07 -0.93
C GLY A 98 -11.52 -7.44 -2.31
N VAL A 99 -12.75 -7.07 -2.69
CA VAL A 99 -13.03 -6.34 -3.95
C VAL A 99 -12.38 -4.96 -3.93
N ALA A 100 -12.51 -4.22 -2.82
CA ALA A 100 -11.86 -2.93 -2.65
C ALA A 100 -10.34 -3.04 -2.75
N LEU A 101 -9.73 -4.08 -2.16
CA LEU A 101 -8.29 -4.32 -2.26
C LEU A 101 -7.87 -4.60 -3.70
N SER A 102 -8.67 -5.39 -4.44
CA SER A 102 -8.44 -5.63 -5.86
C SER A 102 -8.54 -4.35 -6.68
N ILE A 103 -9.47 -3.45 -6.39
CA ILE A 103 -9.56 -2.14 -7.08
C ILE A 103 -8.35 -1.27 -6.76
N PHE A 104 -8.04 -1.16 -5.47
CA PHE A 104 -6.95 -0.35 -4.96
C PHE A 104 -5.60 -0.77 -5.53
N MET A 105 -5.29 -2.07 -5.54
CA MET A 105 -4.04 -2.62 -6.07
C MET A 105 -4.07 -2.80 -7.60
N GLY A 106 -5.24 -3.08 -8.16
CA GLY A 106 -5.44 -3.41 -9.58
C GLY A 106 -5.47 -2.22 -10.52
N THR A 107 -5.29 -0.99 -10.01
CA THR A 107 -5.36 0.24 -10.81
C THR A 107 -4.30 0.31 -11.93
N SER A 108 -3.34 -0.61 -11.97
CA SER A 108 -2.39 -0.82 -13.09
C SER A 108 -2.46 -2.19 -13.78
N HIS A 109 -3.42 -3.09 -13.44
CA HIS A 109 -3.42 -4.51 -13.86
C HIS A 109 -4.80 -5.12 -14.19
N GLN A 110 -4.78 -6.33 -14.76
CA GLN A 110 -5.96 -7.20 -14.92
C GLN A 110 -6.38 -7.77 -13.56
N PHE A 111 -7.55 -7.33 -13.09
CA PHE A 111 -8.20 -7.74 -11.86
C PHE A 111 -8.10 -9.25 -11.60
N GLU A 112 -8.48 -10.07 -12.58
CA GLU A 112 -8.58 -11.53 -12.45
C GLU A 112 -7.31 -12.21 -11.92
N SER A 113 -6.13 -11.69 -12.30
CA SER A 113 -4.83 -12.27 -11.92
C SER A 113 -4.48 -12.10 -10.43
N LEU A 114 -5.12 -11.17 -9.72
CA LEU A 114 -4.74 -10.82 -8.34
C LEU A 114 -5.10 -11.91 -7.31
N GLN A 115 -6.15 -12.70 -7.56
CA GLN A 115 -6.62 -13.74 -6.61
C GLN A 115 -5.58 -14.85 -6.41
N ASN A 116 -4.92 -15.28 -7.48
CA ASN A 116 -4.00 -16.42 -7.46
C ASN A 116 -2.55 -16.04 -7.11
N LEU A 117 -2.27 -14.74 -7.01
CA LEU A 117 -0.91 -14.23 -6.85
C LEU A 117 -0.68 -13.57 -5.49
N TRP A 118 -1.69 -13.39 -4.63
CA TRP A 118 -1.49 -12.84 -3.30
C TRP A 118 -0.63 -13.76 -2.40
N PRO A 119 0.40 -13.26 -1.68
CA PRO A 119 0.92 -11.89 -1.62
C PRO A 119 2.06 -11.59 -2.63
N TYR A 120 2.39 -12.55 -3.50
CA TYR A 120 3.39 -12.42 -4.57
C TYR A 120 2.90 -11.64 -5.81
N ILE A 121 1.94 -10.72 -5.66
CA ILE A 121 1.43 -9.89 -6.76
C ILE A 121 2.60 -9.07 -7.29
N VAL A 122 2.84 -9.10 -8.60
CA VAL A 122 3.88 -8.29 -9.24
C VAL A 122 3.20 -7.19 -10.05
N LEU A 123 3.39 -5.94 -9.64
CA LEU A 123 2.91 -4.79 -10.41
C LEU A 123 3.97 -4.36 -11.45
N THR A 124 3.58 -4.14 -12.70
CA THR A 124 4.49 -3.87 -13.83
C THR A 124 4.92 -2.42 -13.95
N ASP A 125 4.27 -1.52 -13.21
CA ASP A 125 4.70 -0.13 -13.15
C ASP A 125 6.13 -0.05 -12.61
N SER A 126 7.05 0.46 -13.44
CA SER A 126 8.49 0.49 -13.18
C SER A 126 8.90 1.53 -12.14
N GLY A 127 7.94 2.33 -11.65
CA GLY A 127 8.16 3.40 -10.67
C GLY A 127 8.30 2.97 -9.21
N TYR A 128 7.73 1.82 -8.80
CA TYR A 128 7.61 1.49 -7.37
C TYR A 128 8.96 1.34 -6.65
N SER A 129 9.15 2.18 -5.63
CA SER A 129 10.25 2.11 -4.67
C SER A 129 9.98 1.01 -3.63
N ALA A 130 10.98 0.66 -2.80
CA ALA A 130 10.87 -0.51 -1.94
C ALA A 130 9.73 -0.45 -0.92
N GLU A 131 9.37 0.75 -0.48
CA GLU A 131 8.37 1.05 0.54
C GLU A 131 6.95 1.20 0.01
N ASP A 132 6.77 1.52 -1.28
CA ASP A 132 5.51 2.05 -1.80
C ASP A 132 4.32 1.10 -1.60
N LEU A 133 4.43 -0.16 -2.07
CA LEU A 133 3.30 -1.10 -2.05
C LEU A 133 2.93 -1.58 -0.65
N VAL A 134 3.94 -1.76 0.21
CA VAL A 134 3.76 -2.15 1.60
C VAL A 134 3.10 -1.01 2.38
N SER A 135 3.52 0.22 2.13
CA SER A 135 2.93 1.43 2.72
C SER A 135 1.48 1.61 2.26
N ASN A 136 1.21 1.49 0.96
CA ASN A 136 -0.14 1.54 0.41
C ASN A 136 -1.06 0.47 1.03
N LEU A 137 -0.56 -0.77 1.19
CA LEU A 137 -1.31 -1.86 1.82
C LEU A 137 -1.61 -1.56 3.30
N LEU A 138 -0.63 -1.04 4.05
CA LEU A 138 -0.83 -0.62 5.43
C LEU A 138 -1.94 0.45 5.53
N GLY A 139 -1.87 1.48 4.69
CA GLY A 139 -2.90 2.52 4.62
C GLY A 139 -4.28 1.97 4.27
N PHE A 140 -4.35 1.01 3.33
CA PHE A 140 -5.59 0.32 2.99
C PHE A 140 -6.17 -0.46 4.18
N CYS A 141 -5.36 -1.23 4.89
CA CYS A 141 -5.82 -1.99 6.07
C CYS A 141 -6.35 -1.07 7.17
N GLN A 142 -5.68 0.06 7.43
CA GLN A 142 -6.17 1.06 8.40
C GLN A 142 -7.53 1.64 7.98
N ALA A 143 -7.71 1.91 6.69
CA ALA A 143 -8.95 2.46 6.13
C ALA A 143 -10.16 1.53 6.29
N VAL A 144 -10.01 0.26 5.89
CA VAL A 144 -11.14 -0.67 5.82
C VAL A 144 -11.53 -1.28 7.17
N ASN A 145 -10.57 -1.38 8.10
CA ASN A 145 -10.82 -1.87 9.45
C ASN A 145 -11.08 -0.76 10.46
N TYR A 146 -11.01 0.51 10.02
CA TYR A 146 -11.12 1.69 10.90
C TYR A 146 -10.20 1.58 12.14
N ALA A 147 -8.97 1.08 11.95
CA ALA A 147 -8.07 0.68 13.02
C ALA A 147 -6.68 1.32 12.85
N ASP A 148 -6.04 1.61 13.98
CA ASP A 148 -4.64 2.02 14.04
C ASP A 148 -3.75 0.79 14.29
N TYR A 149 -2.87 0.50 13.35
CA TYR A 149 -1.95 -0.64 13.43
C TYR A 149 -0.54 -0.26 13.87
N THR A 150 -0.27 0.99 14.23
CA THR A 150 1.08 1.49 14.56
C THR A 150 1.78 0.64 15.59
N SER A 151 1.07 0.21 16.64
CA SER A 151 1.62 -0.63 17.71
C SER A 151 2.13 -2.00 17.24
N TYR A 152 1.69 -2.46 16.07
CA TYR A 152 2.11 -3.72 15.45
C TYR A 152 3.28 -3.56 14.47
N LEU A 153 3.78 -2.34 14.24
CA LEU A 153 4.78 -2.06 13.20
C LEU A 153 6.22 -2.17 13.68
N HIS A 154 6.50 -2.47 14.94
CA HIS A 154 7.88 -2.62 15.46
C HIS A 154 8.80 -1.47 14.96
N ILE A 155 8.35 -0.22 15.13
CA ILE A 155 9.04 0.97 14.61
C ILE A 155 10.38 1.10 15.31
N CYS A 156 11.43 1.22 14.50
CA CYS A 156 12.79 1.32 14.99
C CYS A 156 13.12 2.75 15.45
N PRO A 157 14.03 2.90 16.44
CA PRO A 157 14.61 4.21 16.76
C PRO A 157 15.25 4.86 15.54
N LYS A 158 15.20 6.19 15.49
CA LYS A 158 15.71 6.98 14.36
C LYS A 158 17.17 6.70 14.05
N GLU A 159 17.99 6.43 15.04
CA GLU A 159 19.40 6.08 14.88
C GLU A 159 19.58 4.80 14.08
N LYS A 160 18.72 3.79 14.31
CA LYS A 160 18.73 2.54 13.54
C LYS A 160 18.31 2.79 12.09
N ALA A 161 17.25 3.57 11.88
CA ALA A 161 16.83 3.96 10.54
C ALA A 161 17.95 4.70 9.78
N TYR A 162 18.66 5.63 10.43
CA TYR A 162 19.78 6.32 9.79
C TYR A 162 20.93 5.38 9.44
N ARG A 163 21.31 4.45 10.32
CA ARG A 163 22.37 3.48 10.00
C ARG A 163 22.03 2.64 8.77
N ILE A 164 20.78 2.18 8.69
CA ILE A 164 20.28 1.43 7.53
C ILE A 164 20.35 2.30 6.28
N TRP A 165 19.81 3.52 6.33
CA TRP A 165 19.88 4.45 5.20
C TRP A 165 21.32 4.73 4.76
N ASP A 166 22.22 5.00 5.70
CA ASP A 166 23.61 5.37 5.42
C ASP A 166 24.42 4.21 4.82
N HIS A 167 24.03 2.98 5.12
CA HIS A 167 24.65 1.78 4.56
C HIS A 167 24.09 1.42 3.17
N TYR A 168 22.77 1.40 3.03
CA TYR A 168 22.10 0.92 1.80
C TYR A 168 21.83 2.02 0.77
N GLY A 169 21.84 3.28 1.19
CA GLY A 169 21.50 4.42 0.35
C GLY A 169 19.99 4.68 0.23
N PRO A 170 19.58 5.51 -0.74
CA PRO A 170 18.19 5.91 -0.90
C PRO A 170 17.25 4.74 -1.22
N VAL A 171 16.10 4.70 -0.54
CA VAL A 171 15.11 3.61 -0.67
C VAL A 171 14.59 3.49 -2.11
N GLY A 172 14.46 4.60 -2.84
CA GLY A 172 14.00 4.63 -4.24
C GLY A 172 14.89 3.89 -5.25
N GLU A 173 16.15 3.62 -4.90
CA GLU A 173 17.08 2.80 -5.72
C GLU A 173 16.74 1.30 -5.66
N TYR A 174 15.94 0.90 -4.66
CA TYR A 174 15.46 -0.47 -4.50
C TYR A 174 14.05 -0.57 -5.05
N LYS A 175 13.83 -1.53 -5.96
CA LYS A 175 12.51 -1.77 -6.55
C LYS A 175 11.83 -2.94 -5.85
N ASN A 176 10.63 -2.69 -5.31
CA ASN A 176 9.77 -3.73 -4.77
C ASN A 176 8.42 -3.69 -5.50
N LYS A 177 8.18 -4.73 -6.30
CA LYS A 177 6.95 -4.87 -7.09
C LYS A 177 5.93 -5.78 -6.41
N SER A 178 6.22 -6.24 -5.19
CA SER A 178 5.37 -7.10 -4.38
C SER A 178 4.83 -6.36 -3.16
N VAL A 179 3.71 -6.82 -2.63
CA VAL A 179 3.20 -6.37 -1.32
C VAL A 179 4.00 -6.97 -0.16
N LEU A 180 4.87 -7.95 -0.41
CA LEU A 180 5.79 -8.44 0.61
C LEU A 180 6.83 -7.37 0.96
N PRO A 181 7.16 -7.19 2.25
CA PRO A 181 8.11 -6.17 2.66
C PRO A 181 9.52 -6.50 2.20
N LEU A 182 10.28 -5.47 1.83
CA LEU A 182 11.73 -5.59 1.60
C LEU A 182 12.44 -5.13 2.88
N ILE A 183 13.05 -6.08 3.59
CA ILE A 183 13.74 -5.87 4.86
C ILE A 183 15.22 -5.60 4.60
N PHE A 184 15.76 -4.59 5.28
CA PHE A 184 17.15 -4.17 5.22
C PHE A 184 17.83 -4.48 6.57
N PRO A 185 18.72 -5.50 6.62
CA PRO A 185 19.43 -5.85 7.86
C PRO A 185 20.16 -4.66 8.50
N ASP A 186 20.22 -4.57 9.83
CA ASP A 186 21.03 -3.52 10.47
C ASP A 186 22.52 -3.83 10.23
N PRO A 187 23.31 -2.90 9.66
CA PRO A 187 24.74 -3.12 9.41
C PRO A 187 25.57 -3.34 10.69
N LEU A 188 25.04 -3.03 11.88
CA LEU A 188 25.69 -3.36 13.15
C LEU A 188 25.45 -4.80 13.63
N GLU A 189 24.51 -5.54 13.02
CA GLU A 189 24.28 -6.93 13.37
C GLU A 189 25.40 -7.81 12.82
N LYS A 190 26.18 -8.41 13.74
CA LYS A 190 27.45 -9.10 13.41
C LYS A 190 27.29 -10.47 12.75
N THR A 191 26.06 -10.96 12.58
CA THR A 191 25.80 -12.39 12.28
C THR A 191 25.05 -12.63 10.98
N GLY A 192 24.73 -11.59 10.20
CA GLY A 192 23.82 -11.69 9.06
C GLY A 192 24.47 -11.48 7.68
N ASN A 193 23.88 -12.12 6.67
CA ASN A 193 24.02 -11.68 5.29
C ASN A 193 23.35 -10.30 5.17
N LEU A 194 24.13 -9.23 5.01
CA LEU A 194 23.64 -7.84 4.94
C LEU A 194 22.88 -7.52 3.64
N LYS A 195 22.40 -8.50 2.88
CA LYS A 195 21.62 -8.26 1.67
C LYS A 195 20.16 -8.02 2.03
N PRO A 196 19.50 -7.00 1.45
CA PRO A 196 18.05 -6.84 1.59
C PRO A 196 17.31 -8.10 1.12
N TYR A 197 16.24 -8.46 1.81
CA TYR A 197 15.50 -9.69 1.56
C TYR A 197 14.00 -9.51 1.77
N SER A 198 13.19 -10.35 1.13
CA SER A 198 11.73 -10.31 1.30
C SER A 198 11.32 -10.87 2.66
N GLY A 199 10.55 -10.09 3.42
CA GLY A 199 9.93 -10.51 4.68
C GLY A 199 8.52 -11.09 4.49
N THR A 200 7.82 -11.24 5.61
CA THR A 200 6.44 -11.76 5.66
C THR A 200 5.47 -10.69 6.12
N LEU A 201 4.27 -10.67 5.56
CA LEU A 201 3.22 -9.76 6.01
C LEU A 201 2.71 -10.12 7.41
N PRO A 202 2.50 -9.13 8.30
CA PRO A 202 1.74 -9.31 9.52
C PRO A 202 0.32 -9.84 9.24
N ILE A 203 -0.29 -10.48 10.25
CA ILE A 203 -1.61 -11.11 10.12
C ILE A 203 -2.67 -10.09 9.67
N PHE A 204 -2.66 -8.87 10.23
CA PHE A 204 -3.64 -7.84 9.88
C PHE A 204 -3.53 -7.34 8.43
N MET A 205 -2.35 -7.46 7.81
CA MET A 205 -2.14 -7.10 6.40
C MET A 205 -2.40 -8.27 5.45
N SER A 206 -2.40 -9.50 5.95
CA SER A 206 -2.63 -10.72 5.17
C SER A 206 -4.04 -11.29 5.33
N SER A 207 -4.85 -10.75 6.25
CA SER A 207 -6.22 -11.19 6.52
C SER A 207 -7.19 -10.84 5.40
N ILE A 208 -6.97 -9.74 4.68
CA ILE A 208 -7.79 -9.31 3.55
C ILE A 208 -7.13 -9.80 2.27
N LYS A 209 -7.81 -10.70 1.56
CA LYS A 209 -7.34 -11.23 0.28
C LYS A 209 -8.05 -10.52 -0.87
N PRO A 210 -7.34 -10.16 -1.95
CA PRO A 210 -7.95 -9.54 -3.11
C PRO A 210 -8.99 -10.48 -3.73
N VAL A 211 -10.14 -9.92 -4.10
CA VAL A 211 -11.25 -10.63 -4.75
C VAL A 211 -11.59 -9.90 -6.04
N ALA A 212 -11.39 -10.58 -7.16
CA ALA A 212 -11.47 -9.98 -8.49
C ALA A 212 -12.36 -10.77 -9.46
N SER A 213 -13.30 -11.56 -8.92
CA SER A 213 -14.22 -12.35 -9.72
C SER A 213 -15.17 -11.43 -10.51
N PRO A 214 -15.36 -11.66 -11.82
CA PRO A 214 -16.39 -10.98 -12.63
C PRO A 214 -17.83 -11.16 -12.10
N GLU A 215 -18.06 -12.12 -11.21
CA GLU A 215 -19.32 -12.28 -10.49
C GLU A 215 -19.57 -11.22 -9.41
N TYR A 216 -18.51 -10.56 -8.93
CA TYR A 216 -18.55 -9.62 -7.82
C TYR A 216 -18.12 -8.21 -8.22
N VAL A 217 -17.20 -8.08 -9.17
CA VAL A 217 -16.71 -6.79 -9.64
C VAL A 217 -16.44 -6.84 -11.13
N ARG A 218 -16.84 -5.79 -11.85
CA ARG A 218 -16.59 -5.63 -13.27
C ARG A 218 -16.06 -4.24 -13.52
N GLU A 219 -14.99 -4.14 -14.27
CA GLU A 219 -14.52 -2.85 -14.76
C GLU A 219 -15.34 -2.41 -15.96
N LEU A 220 -15.73 -1.13 -15.97
CA LEU A 220 -16.34 -0.50 -17.12
C LEU A 220 -15.23 0.14 -17.96
N SER A 221 -14.94 -0.43 -19.11
CA SER A 221 -14.09 0.21 -20.12
C SER A 221 -14.80 1.48 -20.62
N LEU A 222 -14.12 2.62 -20.51
CA LEU A 222 -14.54 3.88 -21.16
C LEU A 222 -14.31 3.81 -22.67
#